data_AF-A0A9D7S317-F1
#
_entry.id   AF-A0A9D7S317-F1
#
_cell.length_a   1.000
_cell.length_b   1.000
_cell.length_c   1.000
_cell.angle_alpha   90.00
_cell.angle_beta   90.00
_cell.angle_gamma   90.00
#
_symmetry.space_group_name_H-M   'P 1'
#
loop_
_entity.id
_entity.type
_entity.pdbx_description
1 polymer ?
#
loop_
_entity_poly.entity_id
_entity_poly.type
_entity_poly.pdbx_seq_one_letter_code
_entity_poly.pdbx_strand_id
1 'polypeptide(L)'
;MSAQWITRWLALAALWNVLGGVTALWNPMQHFAQLYTSTLALDDPMQLFFYRCTWINVIAWGLAYALAAALSESRRAVLVAGVIGKSAYFAASVAVYHGGAGTKLLLAAGAVDLLLAAVFVVAFFSSAHGRPGELGRSFITRT
;
A
#
# COMPACT_ATOMS: atom_id res chain seq x y z
N MET A 1 19.31 3.46 2.34
CA MET A 1 18.24 4.42 2.72
C MET A 1 18.27 4.64 4.23
N SER A 2 18.23 5.88 4.72
CA SER A 2 18.21 6.14 6.16
C SER A 2 16.85 5.79 6.78
N ALA A 3 16.80 5.54 8.09
CA ALA A 3 15.56 5.24 8.81
C ALA A 3 14.49 6.33 8.65
N GLN A 4 14.89 7.61 8.66
CA GLN A 4 13.98 8.73 8.46
C GLN A 4 13.32 8.70 7.09
N TRP A 5 14.06 8.35 6.04
CA TRP A 5 13.51 8.22 4.69
C TRP A 5 12.55 7.03 4.59
N ILE A 6 12.85 5.90 5.24
CA ILE A 6 11.93 4.75 5.28
C ILE A 6 10.60 5.15 5.92
N THR A 7 10.63 5.84 7.05
CA THR A 7 9.42 6.36 7.73
C THR A 7 8.62 7.29 6.83
N ARG A 8 9.27 8.21 6.11
CA ARG A 8 8.60 9.13 5.18
C ARG A 8 7.90 8.40 4.04
N TRP A 9 8.56 7.41 3.43
CA TRP A 9 7.98 6.62 2.35
C TRP A 9 6.82 5.74 2.80
N LEU A 10 6.91 5.15 4.00
CA LEU A 10 5.79 4.44 4.62
C LEU A 10 4.62 5.38 4.92
N ALA A 11 4.87 6.59 5.43
CA ALA A 11 3.83 7.58 5.65
C ALA A 11 3.17 8.06 4.35
N LEU A 12 3.94 8.23 3.27
CA LEU A 12 3.40 8.57 1.96
C LEU A 12 2.52 7.43 1.40
N ALA A 13 2.97 6.18 1.52
CA ALA A 13 2.17 5.03 1.12
C ALA A 13 0.88 4.90 1.95
N ALA A 14 0.95 5.20 3.25
CA ALA A 14 -0.20 5.26 4.12
C ALA A 14 -1.22 6.30 3.62
N LEU A 15 -0.75 7.52 3.36
CA LEU A 15 -1.60 8.61 2.86
C LEU A 15 -2.22 8.25 1.50
N TRP A 16 -1.43 7.72 0.57
CA TRP A 16 -1.90 7.29 -0.74
C TRP A 16 -3.04 6.27 -0.65
N ASN A 17 -2.85 5.22 0.15
CA ASN A 17 -3.84 4.17 0.35
C ASN A 17 -5.11 4.70 1.06
N VAL A 18 -4.95 5.51 2.12
CA VAL A 18 -6.09 6.07 2.86
C VAL A 18 -6.90 7.02 1.98
N LEU A 19 -6.25 7.94 1.26
CA LEU A 19 -6.95 8.86 0.36
C LEU A 19 -7.65 8.11 -0.77
N GLY A 20 -6.98 7.13 -1.40
CA GLY A 20 -7.59 6.28 -2.42
C GLY A 20 -8.83 5.56 -1.91
N GLY A 21 -8.73 4.88 -0.77
CA GLY A 21 -9.86 4.15 -0.20
C GLY A 21 -10.99 5.04 0.31
N VAL A 22 -10.68 6.17 0.96
CA VAL A 22 -11.71 7.10 1.45
C VAL A 22 -12.47 7.73 0.29
N THR A 23 -11.77 8.20 -0.76
CA THR A 23 -12.43 8.77 -1.93
C THR A 23 -13.30 7.74 -2.65
N ALA A 24 -12.82 6.50 -2.74
CA ALA A 24 -13.57 5.39 -3.34
C ALA A 24 -14.85 5.03 -2.57
N LEU A 25 -14.84 5.10 -1.24
CA LEU A 25 -16.00 4.83 -0.40
C LEU A 25 -16.95 6.02 -0.30
N TRP A 26 -16.44 7.24 -0.37
CA TRP A 26 -17.23 8.48 -0.29
C TRP A 26 -18.12 8.68 -1.52
N ASN A 27 -17.58 8.46 -2.73
CA ASN A 27 -18.35 8.50 -3.97
C ASN A 27 -17.98 7.32 -4.89
N PRO A 28 -18.56 6.13 -4.66
CA PRO A 28 -18.25 4.92 -5.42
C PRO A 28 -18.44 5.05 -6.92
N MET A 29 -19.51 5.69 -7.36
CA MET A 29 -19.82 5.83 -8.79
C MET A 29 -18.77 6.66 -9.52
N GLN A 30 -18.44 7.82 -8.96
CA GLN A 30 -17.47 8.72 -9.58
C GLN A 30 -16.06 8.11 -9.56
N HIS A 31 -15.66 7.50 -8.44
CA HIS A 31 -14.34 6.88 -8.33
C HIS A 31 -14.20 5.68 -9.27
N PHE A 32 -15.24 4.83 -9.37
CA PHE A 32 -15.21 3.69 -10.29
C PHE A 32 -15.12 4.15 -11.75
N ALA A 33 -15.90 5.15 -12.16
CA ALA A 33 -15.89 5.69 -13.53
C ALA A 33 -14.55 6.36 -13.91
N GLN A 34 -13.74 6.78 -12.94
CA GLN A 34 -12.39 7.29 -13.19
C GLN A 34 -11.41 6.16 -13.55
N LEU A 35 -11.56 4.99 -12.94
CA LEU A 35 -10.61 3.88 -13.06
C LEU A 35 -11.01 2.85 -14.12
N TYR A 36 -12.30 2.68 -14.37
CA TYR A 36 -12.84 1.64 -15.24
C TYR A 36 -13.68 2.22 -16.36
N THR A 37 -13.75 1.51 -17.48
CA THR A 37 -14.57 1.89 -18.65
C THR A 37 -16.02 1.42 -18.51
N SER A 38 -16.30 0.58 -17.51
CA SER A 38 -17.65 0.08 -17.19
C SER A 38 -18.32 0.89 -16.08
N THR A 39 -19.59 0.61 -15.84
CA THR A 39 -20.37 1.17 -14.73
C THR A 39 -20.36 0.21 -13.53
N LEU A 40 -20.45 0.79 -12.33
CA LEU A 40 -20.64 0.04 -11.09
C LEU A 40 -22.15 -0.09 -10.83
N ALA A 41 -22.66 -1.31 -10.68
CA ALA A 41 -24.05 -1.55 -10.31
C ALA A 41 -24.18 -1.54 -8.77
N LEU A 42 -24.63 -0.42 -8.19
CA LEU A 42 -24.79 -0.28 -6.74
C LEU A 42 -26.02 -1.01 -6.18
N ASP A 43 -26.97 -1.33 -7.06
CA ASP A 43 -28.16 -2.13 -6.79
C ASP A 43 -27.87 -3.63 -6.76
N ASP A 44 -26.76 -4.07 -7.35
CA ASP A 44 -26.23 -5.42 -7.18
C ASP A 44 -25.52 -5.54 -5.80
N PRO A 45 -26.10 -6.25 -4.82
CA PRO A 45 -25.53 -6.34 -3.48
C PRO A 45 -24.17 -7.03 -3.45
N MET A 46 -23.90 -7.93 -4.41
CA MET A 46 -22.63 -8.65 -4.49
C MET A 46 -21.52 -7.72 -4.97
N GLN A 47 -21.76 -6.95 -6.03
CA GLN A 47 -20.80 -5.96 -6.52
C GLN A 47 -20.49 -4.90 -5.47
N LEU A 48 -21.53 -4.37 -4.81
CA LEU A 48 -21.36 -3.38 -3.76
C LEU A 48 -20.54 -3.92 -2.58
N PHE A 49 -20.78 -5.17 -2.17
CA PHE A 49 -20.03 -5.82 -1.11
C PHE A 49 -18.54 -5.91 -1.46
N PHE A 50 -18.20 -6.49 -2.62
CA PHE A 50 -16.81 -6.62 -3.04
C PHE A 50 -16.11 -5.28 -3.23
N TYR A 51 -16.80 -4.28 -3.79
CA TYR A 51 -16.28 -2.94 -3.93
C TYR A 51 -15.90 -2.36 -2.56
N ARG A 52 -16.81 -2.41 -1.58
CA ARG A 52 -16.56 -1.89 -0.23
C ARG A 52 -15.45 -2.65 0.48
N CYS A 53 -15.47 -3.98 0.45
CA CYS A 53 -14.42 -4.80 1.07
C CYS A 53 -13.04 -4.49 0.49
N THR A 54 -12.94 -4.33 -0.83
CA THR A 54 -11.68 -3.98 -1.49
C THR A 54 -11.13 -2.67 -0.95
N TRP A 55 -11.94 -1.62 -0.90
CA TRP A 55 -11.47 -0.30 -0.48
C TRP A 55 -11.24 -0.18 1.02
N ILE A 56 -12.04 -0.87 1.85
CA ILE A 56 -11.76 -1.01 3.28
C ILE A 56 -10.41 -1.70 3.51
N ASN A 57 -10.12 -2.76 2.75
CA ASN A 57 -8.83 -3.44 2.81
C ASN A 57 -7.66 -2.52 2.36
N VAL A 58 -7.86 -1.69 1.33
CA VAL A 58 -6.87 -0.68 0.92
C VAL A 58 -6.57 0.31 2.06
N ILE A 59 -7.60 0.78 2.77
CA ILE A 59 -7.44 1.66 3.95
C ILE A 59 -6.70 0.93 5.06
N ALA A 60 -7.05 -0.32 5.35
CA ALA A 60 -6.37 -1.13 6.37
C ALA A 60 -4.87 -1.28 6.09
N TRP A 61 -4.49 -1.49 4.82
CA TRP A 61 -3.09 -1.45 4.40
C TRP A 61 -2.44 -0.08 4.59
N GLY A 62 -3.17 1.00 4.33
CA GLY A 62 -2.71 2.35 4.64
C GLY A 62 -2.37 2.51 6.14
N LEU A 63 -3.24 2.03 7.02
CA LEU A 63 -2.99 2.02 8.47
C LEU A 63 -1.80 1.14 8.85
N ALA A 64 -1.64 -0.03 8.21
CA ALA A 64 -0.48 -0.88 8.43
C ALA A 64 0.85 -0.17 8.05
N TYR A 65 0.87 0.59 6.94
CA TYR A 65 2.03 1.40 6.59
C TYR A 65 2.30 2.53 7.59
N ALA A 66 1.25 3.20 8.10
CA ALA A 66 1.39 4.23 9.13
C ALA A 66 1.96 3.64 10.44
N LEU A 67 1.46 2.48 10.86
CA LEU A 67 1.97 1.77 12.03
C LEU A 67 3.42 1.32 11.84
N ALA A 68 3.78 0.80 10.66
CA ALA A 68 5.17 0.47 10.34
C ALA A 68 6.08 1.71 10.31
N ALA A 69 5.55 2.88 9.92
CA ALA A 69 6.32 4.12 9.99
C ALA A 69 6.71 4.44 11.45
N ALA A 70 5.81 4.21 12.40
CA ALA A 70 6.02 4.45 13.83
C ALA A 70 6.79 3.33 14.56
N LEU A 71 6.49 2.06 14.27
CA LEU A 71 7.00 0.89 14.98
C LEU A 71 8.03 0.15 14.12
N SER A 72 9.30 0.18 14.52
CA SER A 72 10.40 -0.42 13.75
C SER A 72 10.32 -1.94 13.63
N GLU A 73 9.74 -2.60 14.63
CA GLU A 73 9.66 -4.06 14.72
C GLU A 73 8.78 -4.68 13.63
N SER A 74 7.69 -4.02 13.26
CA SER A 74 6.75 -4.50 12.24
C SER A 74 7.17 -4.16 10.80
N ARG A 75 8.12 -3.22 10.63
CA ARG A 75 8.52 -2.68 9.31
C ARG A 75 8.86 -3.76 8.30
N ARG A 76 9.64 -4.75 8.71
CA ARG A 76 10.17 -5.75 7.77
C ARG A 76 9.05 -6.56 7.13
N ALA A 77 8.11 -7.04 7.94
CA ALA A 77 6.95 -7.80 7.46
C ALA A 77 6.05 -6.93 6.56
N VAL A 78 5.78 -5.70 6.98
CA VAL A 78 4.93 -4.75 6.23
C VAL A 78 5.56 -4.36 4.89
N LEU A 79 6.87 -4.15 4.84
CA LEU A 79 7.58 -3.86 3.58
C LEU A 79 7.46 -5.03 2.61
N VAL A 80 7.71 -6.27 3.04
CA VAL A 80 7.61 -7.46 2.18
C VAL A 80 6.18 -7.65 1.66
N ALA A 81 5.20 -7.64 2.57
CA ALA A 81 3.81 -7.81 2.16
C ALA A 81 3.33 -6.65 1.28
N GLY A 82 3.79 -5.44 1.55
CA GLY A 82 3.53 -4.25 0.73
C GLY A 82 4.10 -4.36 -0.68
N VAL A 83 5.33 -4.88 -0.84
CA VAL A 83 5.91 -5.16 -2.16
C VAL A 83 5.02 -6.13 -2.94
N ILE A 84 4.67 -7.26 -2.34
CA ILE A 84 3.85 -8.28 -2.99
C ILE A 84 2.49 -7.71 -3.40
N GLY A 85 1.77 -7.07 -2.47
CA GLY A 85 0.44 -6.53 -2.73
C GLY A 85 0.43 -5.44 -3.80
N LYS A 86 1.37 -4.49 -3.73
CA LYS A 86 1.46 -3.39 -4.70
C LYS A 86 1.89 -3.86 -6.09
N SER A 87 2.84 -4.80 -6.18
CA SER A 87 3.21 -5.40 -7.45
C SER A 87 2.06 -6.21 -8.06
N ALA A 88 1.30 -6.96 -7.24
CA ALA A 88 0.13 -7.68 -7.70
C ALA A 88 -0.97 -6.74 -8.19
N TYR A 89 -1.23 -5.63 -7.49
CA TYR A 89 -2.18 -4.61 -7.92
C TYR A 89 -1.76 -3.97 -9.25
N PHE A 90 -0.49 -3.61 -9.42
CA PHE A 90 0.01 -3.11 -10.70
C PHE A 90 -0.21 -4.12 -11.84
N ALA A 91 0.14 -5.38 -11.63
CA ALA A 91 -0.06 -6.43 -12.63
C ALA A 91 -1.54 -6.59 -13.01
N ALA A 92 -2.44 -6.55 -12.02
CA ALA A 92 -3.88 -6.57 -12.24
C ALA A 92 -4.34 -5.34 -13.05
N SER A 93 -3.88 -4.13 -12.70
CA SER A 93 -4.18 -2.91 -13.45
C SER A 93 -3.74 -2.97 -14.91
N VAL A 94 -2.56 -3.54 -15.18
CA VAL A 94 -2.06 -3.77 -16.54
C VAL A 94 -2.95 -4.74 -17.30
N ALA A 95 -3.32 -5.87 -16.70
CA ALA A 95 -4.20 -6.85 -17.31
C ALA A 95 -5.58 -6.25 -17.64
N VAL A 96 -6.18 -5.52 -16.70
CA VAL A 96 -7.49 -4.86 -16.86
C VAL A 96 -7.46 -3.79 -17.94
N TYR A 97 -6.37 -3.00 -18.02
CA TYR A 97 -6.19 -2.01 -19.08
C TYR A 97 -6.07 -2.65 -20.47
N HIS A 98 -5.23 -3.68 -20.62
CA HIS A 98 -5.07 -4.38 -21.90
C HIS A 98 -6.33 -5.13 -22.31
N GLY A 99 -7.16 -5.56 -21.35
CA GLY A 99 -8.48 -6.12 -21.60
C GLY A 99 -9.55 -5.08 -21.99
N GLY A 100 -9.22 -3.78 -22.04
CA GLY A 100 -10.15 -2.70 -22.41
C GLY A 100 -11.11 -2.28 -21.30
N ALA A 101 -11.03 -2.88 -20.11
CA ALA A 101 -11.87 -2.59 -18.96
C ALA A 101 -11.31 -1.48 -18.05
N GLY A 102 -10.01 -1.17 -18.17
CA GLY A 102 -9.31 -0.17 -17.37
C GLY A 102 -9.00 1.11 -18.13
N THR A 103 -9.04 2.25 -17.44
CA THR A 103 -8.62 3.54 -17.99
C THR A 103 -7.10 3.73 -17.86
N LYS A 104 -6.56 4.75 -18.52
CA LYS A 104 -5.16 5.18 -18.30
C LYS A 104 -4.89 5.61 -16.86
N LEU A 105 -5.92 6.07 -16.15
CA LEU A 105 -5.78 6.48 -14.75
C LEU A 105 -5.58 5.27 -13.82
N LEU A 106 -6.23 4.14 -14.10
CA LEU A 106 -5.96 2.88 -13.39
C LEU A 106 -4.51 2.42 -13.55
N LEU A 107 -3.96 2.52 -14.77
CA LEU A 107 -2.54 2.26 -14.99
C LEU A 107 -1.65 3.22 -14.20
N ALA A 108 -1.96 4.51 -14.20
CA ALA A 108 -1.20 5.50 -13.46
C ALA A 108 -1.21 5.21 -11.95
N ALA A 109 -2.38 4.86 -11.40
CA ALA A 109 -2.50 4.45 -9.99
C ALA A 109 -1.67 3.19 -9.68
N GLY A 110 -1.75 2.18 -10.55
CA GLY A 110 -0.91 0.98 -10.45
C GLY A 110 0.60 1.30 -10.52
N ALA A 111 1.01 2.22 -11.40
CA ALA A 111 2.40 2.62 -11.55
C ALA A 111 2.93 3.32 -10.29
N VAL A 112 2.12 4.16 -9.64
CA VAL A 112 2.46 4.73 -8.32
C VAL A 112 2.70 3.63 -7.30
N ASP A 113 1.85 2.61 -7.27
CA ASP A 113 2.02 1.47 -6.38
C ASP A 113 3.28 0.66 -6.68
N LEU A 114 3.63 0.47 -7.95
CA LEU A 114 4.88 -0.18 -8.35
C LEU A 114 6.11 0.63 -7.90
N LEU A 115 6.08 1.96 -8.02
CA LEU A 115 7.16 2.82 -7.54
C LEU A 115 7.33 2.70 -6.02
N LEU A 116 6.22 2.70 -5.27
CA LEU A 116 6.25 2.47 -3.82
C LEU A 116 6.80 1.08 -3.48
N ALA A 117 6.44 0.05 -4.24
CA ALA A 117 6.99 -1.30 -4.08
C ALA A 117 8.51 -1.32 -4.29
N ALA A 118 9.02 -0.68 -5.34
CA ALA A 118 10.46 -0.58 -5.59
C ALA A 118 11.19 0.12 -4.44
N VAL A 119 10.62 1.22 -3.92
CA VAL A 119 11.14 1.91 -2.74
C VAL A 119 11.15 0.99 -1.51
N PHE A 120 10.10 0.18 -1.31
CA PHE A 120 10.04 -0.77 -0.20
C PHE A 120 11.09 -1.86 -0.28
N VAL A 121 11.41 -2.35 -1.49
CA VAL A 121 12.52 -3.29 -1.72
C VAL A 121 13.85 -2.66 -1.26
N VAL A 122 14.13 -1.43 -1.71
CA VAL A 122 15.34 -0.71 -1.29
C VAL A 122 15.38 -0.48 0.22
N ALA A 123 14.23 -0.15 0.83
CA ALA A 123 14.11 0.06 2.27
C ALA A 123 14.37 -1.23 3.07
N PHE A 124 13.87 -2.37 2.58
CA PHE A 124 14.08 -3.68 3.18
C PHE A 124 15.56 -4.05 3.22
N PHE A 125 16.25 -3.97 2.08
CA PHE A 125 17.68 -4.28 2.01
C PHE A 125 18.51 -3.28 2.81
N SER A 126 18.14 -2.00 2.82
CA SER A 126 18.83 -0.99 3.64
C SER A 126 18.73 -1.26 5.14
N SER A 127 17.63 -1.88 5.59
CA SER A 127 17.42 -2.21 7.01
C SER A 127 18.16 -3.48 7.43
N ALA A 128 18.42 -4.40 6.49
CA ALA A 128 19.12 -5.67 6.75
C ALA A 128 20.63 -5.49 6.99
N HIS A 129 21.25 -4.48 6.38
CA HIS A 129 22.68 -4.19 6.52
C HIS A 129 23.03 -3.42 7.81
N GLY A 130 22.04 -3.14 8.67
CA GLY A 130 22.18 -2.25 9.82
C GLY A 130 22.66 -2.87 11.14
N ARG A 131 22.87 -4.19 11.28
CA ARG A 131 23.34 -4.76 12.57
C ARG A 131 24.19 -6.03 12.44
N PRO A 132 25.47 -5.95 12.88
CA PRO A 132 26.05 -6.99 13.75
C PRO A 132 26.39 -6.52 15.19
N GLY A 133 26.00 -5.30 15.62
CA GLY A 133 26.59 -4.67 16.82
C GLY A 133 25.69 -4.31 18.01
N GLU A 134 24.36 -4.40 17.93
CA GLU A 134 23.46 -3.91 19.00
C GLU A 134 22.87 -5.02 19.90
N LEU A 135 23.56 -6.16 20.04
CA LEU A 135 23.27 -7.16 21.07
C LEU A 135 24.13 -6.99 22.35
N GLY A 136 24.97 -5.96 22.39
CA GLY A 136 25.97 -5.75 23.44
C GLY A 136 25.74 -4.56 24.38
N ARG A 137 24.51 -4.04 24.51
CA ARG A 137 24.22 -2.97 25.50
C ARG A 137 23.28 -3.45 26.60
N SER A 138 23.91 -4.10 27.57
CA SER A 138 23.82 -3.74 28.98
C SER A 138 22.42 -3.77 29.60
N PHE A 139 21.89 -4.98 29.81
CA PHE A 139 21.17 -5.29 31.05
C PHE A 139 22.17 -5.27 32.22
N ILE A 140 22.64 -4.07 32.61
CA ILE A 140 23.22 -3.86 33.94
C ILE A 140 22.13 -3.23 34.78
N THR A 141 21.52 -4.09 35.58
CA THR A 141 20.77 -3.82 36.79
C THR A 141 21.26 -2.58 37.54
N ARG A 142 20.36 -1.63 37.81
CA ARG A 142 20.45 -0.80 39.01
C ARG A 142 19.30 -1.19 39.92
N THR A 143 19.66 -1.99 40.92
CA THR A 143 19.00 -2.06 42.23
C THR A 143 19.04 -0.70 42.93
#